data_AF-A0A7J3E2Y3-F1
#
_entry.id   AF-A0A7J3E2Y3-F1
#
_cell.length_a   1.000
_cell.length_b   1.000
_cell.length_c   1.000
_cell.angle_alpha   90.00
_cell.angle_beta   90.00
_cell.angle_gamma   90.00
#
_symmetry.space_group_name_H-M   'P 1'
#
loop_
_entity.id
_entity.type
_entity.pdbx_description
1 polymer ?
#
loop_
_entity_poly.entity_id
_entity_poly.type
_entity_poly.pdbx_seq_one_letter_code
_entity_poly.pdbx_strand_id
1 'polypeptide(L)'
;MVSTRILIEGEKAQSVGYRLFLLEKAMESGIEKIYARNIDKDKVELVVSDEEDKVKSFYEKIYSELPKEAKVRSVKEEPYDGKIPIPSMDRYFHFLMLEELIKWREEVVKIPKCIDKALKPISLALSRLDEKFDKVVERFDLFAQYARAMDEKLDKLPERIAQAISKKSYEKSDE
;
A
#
# COMPACT_ATOMS: atom_id res chain seq x y z
N MET A 1 11.17 44.62 10.92
CA MET A 1 10.43 43.38 10.64
C MET A 1 8.98 43.72 10.36
N VAL A 2 8.42 43.15 9.31
CA VAL A 2 7.00 43.24 8.95
C VAL A 2 6.33 41.90 9.20
N SER A 3 5.01 41.90 9.36
CA SER A 3 4.22 40.67 9.43
C SER A 3 3.12 40.76 8.39
N THR A 4 3.06 39.78 7.50
CA THR A 4 2.15 39.79 6.35
C THR A 4 1.29 38.54 6.37
N ARG A 5 0.00 38.73 6.16
CA ARG A 5 -0.96 37.67 5.90
C ARG A 5 -1.16 37.55 4.40
N ILE A 6 -1.08 36.33 3.90
CA ILE A 6 -1.26 35.99 2.50
C ILE A 6 -2.39 34.96 2.43
N LEU A 7 -3.46 35.30 1.73
CA LEU A 7 -4.60 34.43 1.48
C LEU A 7 -4.53 33.87 0.07
N ILE A 8 -4.41 32.54 -0.03
CA ILE A 8 -4.41 31.80 -1.29
C ILE A 8 -5.76 31.10 -1.41
N GLU A 9 -6.47 31.34 -2.50
CA GLU A 9 -7.77 30.72 -2.77
C GLU A 9 -7.75 30.02 -4.13
N GLY A 10 -8.34 28.83 -4.22
CA GLY A 10 -8.53 28.15 -5.49
C GLY A 10 -8.95 26.69 -5.35
N GLU A 11 -9.59 26.15 -6.38
CA GLU A 11 -10.20 24.81 -6.42
C GLU A 11 -9.25 23.68 -6.02
N LYS A 12 -7.93 23.89 -6.16
CA LYS A 12 -6.90 22.97 -5.69
C LYS A 12 -5.81 23.72 -4.93
N ALA A 13 -6.19 24.47 -3.90
CA ALA A 13 -5.23 25.09 -2.96
C ALA A 13 -4.91 24.17 -1.76
N GLN A 14 -5.77 23.19 -1.48
CA GLN A 14 -5.61 22.24 -0.38
C GLN A 14 -5.32 20.83 -0.90
N SER A 15 -4.72 19.96 -0.07
CA SER A 15 -4.44 18.55 -0.39
C SER A 15 -3.56 18.30 -1.63
N VAL A 16 -2.84 19.32 -2.10
CA VAL A 16 -1.88 19.24 -3.23
C VAL A 16 -0.43 19.53 -2.80
N GLY A 17 -0.13 19.41 -1.51
CA GLY A 17 1.19 19.73 -0.96
C GLY A 17 1.49 21.23 -0.83
N TYR A 18 0.49 22.10 -1.01
CA TYR A 18 0.68 23.57 -1.05
C TYR A 18 1.40 24.13 0.19
N ARG A 19 1.04 23.66 1.39
CA ARG A 19 1.68 24.11 2.65
C ARG A 19 3.15 23.70 2.77
N LEU A 20 3.52 22.57 2.17
CA LEU A 20 4.92 22.11 2.13
C LEU A 20 5.72 22.94 1.11
N PHE A 21 5.14 23.22 -0.05
CA PHE A 21 5.71 24.14 -1.04
C PHE A 21 5.96 25.54 -0.44
N LEU A 22 5.01 26.09 0.33
CA LEU A 22 5.21 27.38 1.00
C LEU A 22 6.37 27.35 2.00
N LEU A 23 6.54 26.25 2.72
CA LEU A 23 7.65 26.06 3.64
C LEU A 23 8.99 25.97 2.91
N GLU A 24 9.06 25.22 1.82
CA GLU A 24 10.23 25.15 0.93
C GLU A 24 10.62 26.53 0.41
N LYS A 25 9.66 27.32 -0.10
CA LYS A 25 9.92 28.69 -0.57
C LYS A 25 10.34 29.64 0.54
N ALA A 26 9.84 29.45 1.75
CA ALA A 26 10.27 30.20 2.92
C ALA A 26 11.72 29.87 3.30
N MET A 27 12.12 28.59 3.19
CA MET A 27 13.52 28.16 3.35
C MET A 27 14.43 28.80 2.33
N GLU A 28 14.06 28.74 1.04
CA GLU A 28 14.83 29.34 -0.06
C GLU A 28 14.99 30.86 0.08
N SER A 29 14.03 31.54 0.72
CA SER A 29 14.04 32.99 0.94
C SER A 29 14.56 33.40 2.32
N GLY A 30 14.94 32.44 3.17
CA GLY A 30 15.47 32.70 4.51
C GLY A 30 14.48 33.38 5.46
N ILE A 31 13.19 33.05 5.36
CA ILE A 31 12.12 33.58 6.21
C ILE A 31 12.13 32.92 7.59
N GLU A 32 12.39 33.65 8.65
CA GLU A 32 12.55 33.09 9.99
C GLU A 32 11.25 32.55 10.60
N LYS A 33 10.12 33.25 10.38
CA LYS A 33 8.83 32.92 10.99
C LYS A 33 7.76 32.73 9.94
N ILE A 34 7.13 31.56 9.97
CA ILE A 34 6.11 31.16 9.00
C ILE A 34 5.06 30.29 9.68
N TYR A 35 3.81 30.48 9.27
CA TYR A 35 2.71 29.58 9.58
C TYR A 35 1.75 29.52 8.41
N ALA A 36 1.58 28.34 7.82
CA ALA A 36 0.55 28.10 6.83
C ALA A 36 -0.50 27.12 7.37
N ARG A 37 -1.77 27.42 7.17
CA ARG A 37 -2.88 26.56 7.57
C ARG A 37 -3.98 26.57 6.51
N ASN A 38 -4.65 25.44 6.41
CA ASN A 38 -5.88 25.37 5.62
C ASN A 38 -6.98 26.11 6.41
N ILE A 39 -7.66 27.04 5.76
CA ILE A 39 -8.86 27.70 6.30
C ILE A 39 -9.99 27.53 5.31
N ASP A 40 -11.22 27.37 5.81
CA ASP A 40 -12.39 27.06 4.97
C ASP A 40 -12.13 25.93 3.96
N LYS A 41 -13.01 25.82 2.96
CA LYS A 41 -12.78 24.98 1.78
C LYS A 41 -11.96 25.77 0.75
N ASP A 42 -10.97 25.13 0.13
CA ASP A 42 -10.23 25.66 -1.02
C ASP A 42 -9.42 26.94 -0.73
N LYS A 43 -9.05 27.18 0.54
CA LYS A 43 -8.19 28.30 0.91
C LYS A 43 -7.04 27.89 1.83
N VAL A 44 -5.91 28.55 1.65
CA VAL A 44 -4.73 28.44 2.50
C VAL A 44 -4.41 29.83 3.00
N GLU A 45 -4.32 29.98 4.31
CA GLU A 45 -3.81 31.17 4.95
C GLU A 45 -2.34 30.94 5.27
N LEU A 46 -1.51 31.91 4.89
CA LEU A 46 -0.10 31.96 5.18
C LEU A 46 0.17 33.24 5.97
N VAL A 47 0.93 33.15 7.04
CA VAL A 47 1.42 34.30 7.78
C VAL A 47 2.93 34.18 7.89
N VAL A 48 3.64 35.25 7.54
CA VAL A 48 5.11 35.32 7.60
C VAL A 48 5.54 36.58 8.33
N SER A 49 6.68 36.51 9.01
CA SER A 49 7.30 37.68 9.60
C SER A 49 8.81 37.65 9.47
N ASP A 50 9.36 38.68 8.82
CA ASP A 50 10.78 38.89 8.63
C ASP A 50 11.05 40.36 8.22
N GLU A 51 12.25 40.67 7.74
CA GLU A 51 12.57 41.90 7.03
C GLU A 51 11.72 42.09 5.77
N GLU A 52 11.38 43.34 5.47
CA GLU A 52 10.44 43.70 4.39
C GLU A 52 10.90 43.19 3.02
N ASP A 53 12.19 43.33 2.71
CA ASP A 53 12.78 42.88 1.45
C ASP A 53 12.68 41.37 1.27
N LYS A 54 12.89 40.59 2.33
CA LYS A 54 12.76 39.12 2.31
C LYS A 54 11.31 38.71 2.11
N VAL A 55 10.38 39.33 2.83
CA VAL A 55 8.93 39.05 2.71
C VAL A 55 8.45 39.35 1.30
N LYS A 56 8.89 40.46 0.71
CA LYS A 56 8.57 40.82 -0.68
C LYS A 56 9.13 39.83 -1.69
N SER A 57 10.41 39.47 -1.57
CA SER A 57 11.04 38.47 -2.46
C SER A 57 10.35 37.10 -2.35
N PHE A 58 9.98 36.69 -1.13
CA PHE A 58 9.22 35.48 -0.89
C PHE A 58 7.83 35.54 -1.55
N TYR A 59 7.11 36.65 -1.42
CA TYR A 59 5.80 36.85 -2.05
C TYR A 59 5.89 36.71 -3.58
N GLU A 60 6.89 37.32 -4.22
CA GLU A 60 7.10 37.23 -5.67
C GLU A 60 7.30 35.78 -6.14
N LYS A 61 8.07 34.97 -5.38
CA LYS A 61 8.25 33.54 -5.67
C LYS A 61 6.95 32.75 -5.59
N ILE A 62 6.19 32.88 -4.50
CA ILE A 62 4.95 32.10 -4.34
C ILE A 62 3.81 32.59 -5.24
N TYR A 63 3.91 33.81 -5.78
CA TYR A 63 2.97 34.33 -6.77
C TYR A 63 3.27 33.78 -8.17
N SER A 64 4.56 33.62 -8.52
CA SER A 64 5.02 33.15 -9.83
C SER A 64 5.13 31.63 -9.95
N GLU A 65 5.40 30.95 -8.84
CA GLU A 65 5.55 29.50 -8.78
C GLU A 65 4.38 28.86 -8.04
N LEU A 66 3.90 27.72 -8.54
CA LEU A 66 2.79 26.98 -7.95
C LEU A 66 3.12 25.48 -7.92
N PRO A 67 2.59 24.72 -6.94
CA PRO A 67 2.66 23.27 -6.97
C PRO A 67 2.03 22.71 -8.26
N LYS A 68 2.58 21.61 -8.79
CA LYS A 68 2.21 21.03 -10.09
C LYS A 68 0.70 20.76 -10.27
N GLU A 69 0.02 20.39 -9.19
CA GLU A 69 -1.41 20.06 -9.22
C GLU A 69 -2.32 21.19 -8.72
N ALA A 70 -1.74 22.34 -8.34
CA ALA A 70 -2.49 23.44 -7.79
C ALA A 70 -3.29 24.19 -8.86
N LYS A 71 -4.48 24.64 -8.47
CA LYS A 71 -5.34 25.55 -9.25
C LYS A 71 -5.70 26.71 -8.35
N VAL A 72 -4.93 27.78 -8.46
CA VAL A 72 -5.09 29.00 -7.67
C VAL A 72 -5.89 30.03 -8.46
N ARG A 73 -6.90 30.61 -7.83
CA ARG A 73 -7.72 31.69 -8.37
C ARG A 73 -7.22 33.06 -7.94
N SER A 74 -6.77 33.19 -6.68
CA SER A 74 -6.27 34.45 -6.14
C SER A 74 -5.23 34.22 -5.05
N VAL A 75 -4.25 35.13 -5.02
CA VAL A 75 -3.29 35.31 -3.93
C VAL A 75 -3.39 36.77 -3.51
N LYS A 76 -3.67 37.03 -2.24
CA LYS A 76 -3.85 38.39 -1.70
C LYS A 76 -2.98 38.58 -0.48
N GLU A 77 -2.21 39.65 -0.45
CA GLU A 77 -1.44 40.06 0.73
C GLU A 77 -2.14 41.18 1.51
N GLU A 78 -2.01 41.16 2.83
CA GLU A 78 -2.43 42.24 3.71
C GLU A 78 -1.57 42.27 4.98
N PRO A 79 -1.48 43.43 5.68
CA PRO A 79 -0.81 43.50 6.97
C PRO A 79 -1.43 42.53 7.99
N TYR A 80 -0.60 41.77 8.68
CA TYR A 80 -1.08 40.84 9.70
C TYR A 80 -1.33 41.56 11.03
N ASP A 81 -2.50 41.32 11.61
CA ASP A 81 -2.97 41.98 12.84
C ASP A 81 -2.41 41.37 14.15
N GLY A 82 -1.59 40.32 14.06
CA GLY A 82 -0.95 39.72 15.22
C GLY A 82 -1.85 38.85 16.09
N LYS A 83 -3.04 38.44 15.62
CA LYS A 83 -3.99 37.60 16.39
C LYS A 83 -3.39 36.29 16.93
N ILE A 84 -2.48 35.68 16.18
CA ILE A 84 -1.80 34.42 16.52
C ILE A 84 -0.29 34.61 16.37
N PRO A 85 0.53 34.22 17.36
CA PRO A 85 1.98 34.26 17.23
C PRO A 85 2.46 33.41 16.05
N ILE A 86 3.35 33.99 15.24
CA ILE A 86 3.96 33.28 14.11
C ILE A 86 5.16 32.49 14.67
N PRO A 87 5.14 31.14 14.60
CA PRO A 87 6.21 30.30 15.09
C PRO A 87 7.45 30.45 14.21
N SER A 88 8.61 30.03 14.73
CA SER A 88 9.79 29.85 13.89
C SER A 88 9.57 28.78 12.83
N MET A 89 10.29 28.87 11.73
CA MET A 89 10.27 27.90 10.65
C MET A 89 10.47 26.47 11.15
N ASP A 90 11.46 26.22 12.02
CA ASP A 90 11.72 24.88 12.59
C ASP A 90 10.52 24.34 13.39
N ARG A 91 9.86 25.20 14.16
CA ARG A 91 8.69 24.80 14.94
C ARG A 91 7.52 24.47 14.02
N TYR A 92 7.32 25.24 12.95
CA TYR A 92 6.30 24.95 11.96
C TYR A 92 6.61 23.68 11.15
N PHE A 93 7.87 23.45 10.80
CA PHE A 93 8.32 22.21 10.16
C PHE A 93 7.97 20.98 11.00
N HIS A 94 8.31 20.99 12.30
CA HIS A 94 7.94 19.90 13.21
C HIS A 94 6.42 19.70 13.33
N PHE A 95 5.66 20.80 13.39
CA PHE A 95 4.20 20.73 13.40
C PHE A 95 3.65 20.09 12.12
N LEU A 96 4.13 20.50 10.95
CA LEU A 96 3.70 19.97 9.66
C LEU A 96 4.06 18.49 9.52
N MET A 97 5.25 18.07 9.99
CA MET A 97 5.63 16.65 10.04
C MET A 97 4.66 15.84 10.92
N LEU A 98 4.28 16.35 12.10
CA LEU A 98 3.33 15.67 12.98
C LEU A 98 1.94 15.53 12.33
N GLU A 99 1.45 16.57 11.64
CA GLU A 99 0.19 16.47 10.90
C GLU A 99 0.23 15.35 9.83
N GLU A 100 1.32 15.26 9.06
CA GLU A 100 1.48 14.21 8.05
C GLU A 100 1.59 12.82 8.68
N LEU A 101 2.30 12.67 9.81
CA LEU A 101 2.35 11.41 10.55
C LEU A 101 0.97 10.96 11.07
N ILE A 102 0.12 11.89 11.49
CA ILE A 102 -1.26 11.58 11.91
C ILE A 102 -2.08 11.06 10.71
N LYS A 103 -1.97 11.69 9.53
CA LYS A 103 -2.61 11.17 8.31
C LYS A 103 -2.11 9.78 7.95
N TRP A 104 -0.79 9.57 8.02
CA TRP A 104 -0.19 8.25 7.80
C TRP A 104 -0.71 7.20 8.78
N ARG A 105 -0.90 7.55 10.06
CA ARG A 105 -1.50 6.66 11.05
C ARG A 105 -2.89 6.20 10.63
N GLU A 106 -3.73 7.10 10.11
CA GLU A 106 -5.08 6.76 9.66
C GLU A 106 -5.07 5.77 8.48
N GLU A 107 -4.08 5.88 7.57
CA GLU A 107 -3.90 4.93 6.47
C GLU A 107 -3.32 3.59 6.95
N VAL A 108 -2.32 3.61 7.84
CA VAL A 108 -1.68 2.39 8.38
C VAL A 108 -2.68 1.52 9.14
N VAL A 109 -3.63 2.11 9.86
CA VAL A 109 -4.71 1.37 10.55
C VAL A 109 -5.60 0.58 9.58
N LYS A 110 -5.66 0.95 8.30
CA LYS A 110 -6.42 0.22 7.27
C LYS A 110 -5.67 -0.99 6.70
N ILE A 111 -4.34 -1.03 6.83
CA ILE A 111 -3.48 -2.09 6.26
C ILE A 111 -3.90 -3.48 6.72
N PRO A 112 -4.13 -3.78 8.02
CA PRO A 112 -4.54 -5.12 8.44
C PRO A 112 -5.83 -5.60 7.77
N LYS A 113 -6.82 -4.69 7.58
CA LYS A 113 -8.07 -5.03 6.90
C LYS A 113 -7.85 -5.35 5.42
N CYS A 114 -6.96 -4.63 4.75
CA CYS A 114 -6.59 -4.90 3.37
C CYS A 114 -5.85 -6.24 3.24
N ILE A 115 -4.91 -6.52 4.15
CA ILE A 115 -4.19 -7.80 4.22
C ILE A 115 -5.16 -8.96 4.47
N ASP A 116 -6.08 -8.84 5.42
CA ASP A 116 -7.08 -9.88 5.72
C ASP A 116 -7.97 -10.19 4.49
N LYS A 117 -8.43 -9.16 3.78
CA LYS A 117 -9.20 -9.34 2.53
C LYS A 117 -8.39 -10.03 1.44
N ALA A 118 -7.10 -9.75 1.32
CA ALA A 118 -6.23 -10.37 0.33
C ALA A 118 -5.83 -11.81 0.69
N LEU A 119 -5.63 -12.10 1.98
CA LEU A 119 -5.20 -13.42 2.46
C LEU A 119 -6.34 -14.44 2.53
N LYS A 120 -7.58 -14.03 2.77
CA LYS A 120 -8.73 -14.95 2.87
C LYS A 120 -8.92 -15.83 1.62
N PRO A 121 -8.94 -15.29 0.38
CA PRO A 121 -9.03 -16.11 -0.83
C PRO A 121 -7.85 -17.06 -1.01
N ILE A 122 -6.63 -16.61 -0.66
CA ILE A 122 -5.41 -17.42 -0.75
C ILE A 122 -5.48 -18.60 0.23
N SER A 123 -5.85 -18.33 1.48
CA SER A 123 -6.05 -19.37 2.50
C SER A 123 -7.12 -20.39 2.05
N LEU A 124 -8.25 -19.92 1.52
CA LEU A 124 -9.29 -20.81 1.00
C LEU A 124 -8.81 -21.65 -0.18
N ALA A 125 -8.01 -21.07 -1.08
CA ALA A 125 -7.44 -21.78 -2.22
C ALA A 125 -6.44 -22.87 -1.77
N LEU A 126 -5.60 -22.58 -0.77
CA LEU A 126 -4.66 -23.53 -0.18
C LEU A 126 -5.39 -24.69 0.50
N SER A 127 -6.40 -24.42 1.33
CA SER A 127 -7.20 -25.49 1.95
C SER A 127 -7.87 -26.40 0.92
N ARG A 128 -8.35 -25.82 -0.19
CA ARG A 128 -8.90 -26.61 -1.32
C ARG A 128 -7.85 -27.43 -2.07
N LEU A 129 -6.60 -26.96 -2.11
CA LEU A 129 -5.50 -27.73 -2.70
C LEU A 129 -5.14 -28.90 -1.79
N ASP A 130 -5.05 -28.69 -0.48
CA ASP A 130 -4.79 -29.76 0.50
C ASP A 130 -5.83 -30.88 0.38
N GLU A 131 -7.12 -30.54 0.36
CA GLU A 131 -8.21 -31.53 0.15
C GLU A 131 -8.08 -32.32 -1.16
N LYS A 132 -7.53 -31.70 -2.21
CA LYS A 132 -7.28 -32.39 -3.49
C LYS A 132 -6.04 -33.27 -3.41
N PHE A 133 -5.00 -32.85 -2.70
CA PHE A 133 -3.80 -33.64 -2.47
C PHE A 133 -4.12 -34.90 -1.65
N ASP A 134 -4.94 -34.79 -0.61
CA ASP A 134 -5.38 -35.95 0.19
C ASP A 134 -6.07 -37.00 -0.71
N LYS A 135 -6.98 -36.58 -1.59
CA LYS A 135 -7.63 -37.47 -2.56
C LYS A 135 -6.66 -38.11 -3.55
N VAL A 136 -5.59 -37.41 -3.91
CA VAL A 136 -4.54 -37.95 -4.78
C VAL A 136 -3.73 -39.01 -4.03
N VAL A 137 -3.37 -38.76 -2.77
CA VAL A 137 -2.69 -39.73 -1.90
C VAL A 137 -3.54 -40.99 -1.73
N GLU A 138 -4.83 -40.85 -1.43
CA GLU A 138 -5.77 -41.99 -1.35
C GLU A 138 -5.82 -42.81 -2.65
N ARG A 139 -5.82 -42.14 -3.81
CA ARG A 139 -5.78 -42.81 -5.11
C ARG A 139 -4.45 -43.54 -5.33
N PHE A 140 -3.33 -42.96 -4.91
CA PHE A 140 -2.01 -43.61 -5.00
C PHE A 140 -1.93 -44.85 -4.10
N ASP A 141 -2.52 -44.82 -2.91
CA ASP A 141 -2.61 -46.00 -2.04
C ASP A 141 -3.41 -47.13 -2.70
N LEU A 142 -4.52 -46.79 -3.37
CA LEU A 142 -5.30 -47.77 -4.13
C LEU A 142 -4.48 -48.36 -5.29
N PHE A 143 -3.76 -47.53 -6.05
CA PHE A 143 -2.85 -48.01 -7.10
C PHE A 143 -1.76 -48.92 -6.54
N ALA A 144 -1.17 -48.58 -5.39
CA ALA A 144 -0.16 -49.40 -4.74
C ALA A 144 -0.74 -50.77 -4.33
N GLN A 145 -1.97 -50.82 -3.80
CA GLN A 145 -2.65 -52.08 -3.50
C GLN A 145 -2.92 -52.91 -4.76
N TYR A 146 -3.41 -52.30 -5.84
CA TYR A 146 -3.60 -52.98 -7.12
C TYR A 146 -2.29 -53.54 -7.68
N ALA A 147 -1.20 -52.78 -7.61
CA ALA A 147 0.13 -53.21 -8.06
C ALA A 147 0.62 -54.43 -7.27
N ARG A 148 0.52 -54.41 -5.93
CA ARG A 148 0.87 -55.57 -5.09
C ARG A 148 0.03 -56.80 -5.42
N ALA A 149 -1.28 -56.64 -5.60
CA ALA A 149 -2.16 -57.75 -5.95
C ALA A 149 -1.86 -58.32 -7.35
N MET A 150 -1.36 -57.49 -8.28
CA MET A 150 -0.92 -57.94 -9.60
C MET A 150 0.41 -58.67 -9.51
N ASP A 151 1.36 -58.17 -8.72
CA ASP A 151 2.65 -58.79 -8.44
C ASP A 151 2.47 -60.21 -7.86
N GLU A 152 1.63 -60.36 -6.83
CA GLU A 152 1.29 -61.67 -6.26
C GLU A 152 0.65 -62.64 -7.28
N LYS A 153 -0.13 -62.12 -8.23
CA LYS A 153 -0.74 -62.93 -9.30
C LYS A 153 0.30 -63.35 -10.35
N LEU A 154 1.27 -62.49 -10.64
CA LEU A 154 2.40 -62.78 -11.53
C LEU A 154 3.35 -63.81 -10.92
N ASP A 155 3.59 -63.75 -9.61
CA ASP A 155 4.40 -64.74 -8.89
C ASP A 155 3.78 -66.14 -8.91
N LYS A 156 2.44 -66.23 -8.81
CA LYS A 156 1.70 -67.51 -8.83
C LYS A 156 1.39 -68.03 -10.24
N LEU A 157 1.69 -67.26 -11.28
CA LEU A 157 1.42 -67.63 -12.68
C LEU A 157 2.23 -68.84 -13.15
N PRO A 158 3.55 -68.95 -12.88
CA PRO A 158 4.34 -70.13 -13.21
C PRO A 158 3.79 -71.43 -12.61
N GLU A 159 3.40 -71.41 -11.33
CA GLU A 159 2.80 -72.57 -10.65
C GLU A 159 1.46 -72.98 -11.27
N ARG A 160 0.60 -72.00 -11.60
CA ARG A 160 -0.69 -72.25 -12.27
C ARG A 160 -0.51 -72.82 -13.67
N ILE A 161 0.50 -72.36 -14.40
CA ILE A 161 0.84 -72.90 -15.73
C ILE A 161 1.33 -74.34 -15.60
N ALA A 162 2.21 -74.64 -14.64
CA ALA A 162 2.71 -76.00 -14.39
C ALA A 162 1.57 -76.98 -14.00
N GLN A 163 0.65 -76.55 -13.15
CA GLN A 163 -0.54 -77.33 -12.77
C GLN A 163 -1.49 -77.56 -13.96
N ALA A 164 -1.70 -76.54 -14.81
CA ALA A 164 -2.56 -76.67 -15.99
C ALA A 164 -1.96 -77.60 -17.06
N ILE A 165 -0.63 -77.54 -17.27
CA ILE A 165 0.06 -78.43 -18.22
C ILE A 165 -0.01 -79.88 -17.75
N SER A 166 0.30 -80.15 -16.48
CA SER A 166 0.23 -81.51 -15.91
C SER A 166 -1.18 -82.11 -15.96
N LYS A 167 -2.21 -81.32 -15.71
CA LYS A 167 -3.61 -81.76 -15.81
C LYS A 167 -4.02 -82.11 -17.25
N LYS A 168 -3.55 -81.35 -18.24
CA LYS A 168 -3.80 -81.60 -19.68
C LYS A 168 -3.04 -82.82 -20.22
N SER A 169 -1.90 -83.17 -19.63
CA SER A 169 -1.15 -84.38 -19.96
C SER A 169 -1.90 -85.65 -19.56
N TYR A 170 -2.66 -85.60 -18.46
CA TYR A 170 -3.50 -86.71 -18.00
C TYR A 170 -4.74 -86.90 -18.88
N GLU A 171 -5.43 -85.83 -19.30
CA GLU A 171 -6.63 -85.94 -20.14
C GLU A 171 -6.35 -86.41 -21.59
N LYS A 172 -5.12 -86.28 -22.10
CA LYS A 172 -4.71 -86.78 -23.42
C LYS A 172 -4.22 -88.23 -23.44
N SER A 173 -4.14 -88.87 -22.28
CA SER A 173 -3.67 -90.26 -22.14
C SER A 173 -4.82 -91.28 -22.10
N ASP A 174 -6.07 -90.81 -22.12
CA ASP A 174 -7.31 -91.61 -22.01
C ASP A 174 -8.23 -91.51 -23.26
N GLU A 175 -7.73 -91.03 -24.41
CA GLU A 175 -8.36 -91.16 -25.75
C GLU A 175 -7.55 -92.10 -26.65
#